data_AF-A0A1Z1M9A6-F1
#
_entry.id   AF-A0A1Z1M9A6-F1
#
_cell.length_a   1.000
_cell.length_b   1.000
_cell.length_c   1.000
_cell.angle_alpha   90.00
_cell.angle_beta   90.00
_cell.angle_gamma   90.00
#
_symmetry.space_group_name_H-M   'P 1'
#
loop_
_entity.id
_entity.type
_entity.pdbx_description
1 polymer ?
#
loop_
_entity_poly.entity_id
_entity_poly.type
_entity_poly.pdbx_seq_one_letter_code
_entity_poly.pdbx_strand_id
1 'polypeptide(L)'
;MNKFIKLIINTVYGDIVSPYFQLGNTIVGNNITGRARAMAWYMEKALHGIQTITDRRCFELNRVVKLRYVLTNIKYNRIRRLGKQKDLTLGPLLERKIRNQDRPYLDLEKIAIKTNEHIQKTFPRTNIIAKYELEVKKIVTGLSTHGASKYQTRIDDKITNTKMRSYKNKKYIIYDPKTKKIKGEKNTIESWLNFIYKNPNKVYREEPFVEKNIIKTNDYKKQMFEPLIKVFIHPTRQIKLRFRYKLPNLQVKVLIFFLQMKFIQPNQLTSYDFLYSIMEELLKPFLLIQNQTVISEAVSIIYPQKKTFKYDLLKLPLFNVKGVIPGRELQERFRTLNVSIRFEGRPMPCNIKVYGIN
;
A
#
# COMPACT_ATOMS: atom_id res chain seq x y z
N MET A 1 19.34 -22.07 5.55
CA MET A 1 19.53 -20.62 5.80
C MET A 1 18.83 -20.19 7.08
N ASN A 2 19.46 -19.38 7.93
CA ASN A 2 18.88 -18.84 9.15
C ASN A 2 17.62 -17.98 8.83
N LYS A 3 16.49 -18.20 9.53
CA LYS A 3 15.22 -17.48 9.30
C LYS A 3 15.37 -15.96 9.42
N PHE A 4 16.21 -15.49 10.35
CA PHE A 4 16.48 -14.08 10.56
C PHE A 4 17.18 -13.46 9.35
N ILE A 5 18.23 -14.11 8.84
CA ILE A 5 18.96 -13.68 7.65
C ILE A 5 18.03 -13.62 6.44
N LYS A 6 17.16 -14.64 6.27
CA LYS A 6 16.15 -14.65 5.19
C LYS A 6 15.21 -13.45 5.26
N LEU A 7 14.76 -13.08 6.45
CA LEU A 7 13.87 -11.93 6.65
C LEU A 7 14.59 -10.62 6.33
N ILE A 8 15.84 -10.45 6.78
CA ILE A 8 16.64 -9.27 6.45
C ILE A 8 16.79 -9.13 4.93
N ILE A 9 17.26 -10.18 4.26
CA ILE A 9 17.48 -10.15 2.80
C ILE A 9 16.20 -9.81 2.03
N ASN A 10 15.06 -10.41 2.42
CA ASN A 10 13.77 -10.12 1.78
C ASN A 10 13.26 -8.71 2.06
N THR A 11 13.68 -8.08 3.17
CA THR A 11 13.29 -6.71 3.54
C THR A 11 14.14 -5.67 2.81
N VAL A 12 15.43 -5.95 2.61
CA VAL A 12 16.39 -5.07 1.91
C VAL A 12 15.90 -4.66 0.52
N TYR A 13 15.24 -5.56 -0.21
CA TYR A 13 14.63 -5.19 -1.49
C TYR A 13 13.62 -4.04 -1.33
N GLY A 14 12.76 -4.10 -0.31
CA GLY A 14 11.77 -3.06 -0.02
C GLY A 14 12.42 -1.70 0.23
N ASP A 15 13.53 -1.68 0.96
CA ASP A 15 14.26 -0.46 1.30
C ASP A 15 14.93 0.16 0.07
N ILE A 16 15.52 -0.67 -0.80
CA ILE A 16 16.19 -0.22 -2.04
C ILE A 16 15.20 0.31 -3.07
N VAL A 17 13.96 -0.20 -3.12
CA VAL A 17 12.99 0.23 -4.16
C VAL A 17 12.03 1.32 -3.71
N SER A 18 11.90 1.52 -2.40
CA SER A 18 10.95 2.48 -1.86
C SER A 18 11.50 3.91 -1.96
N PRO A 19 10.73 4.87 -2.51
CA PRO A 19 11.15 6.27 -2.61
C PRO A 19 11.20 6.97 -1.24
N TYR A 20 10.82 6.27 -0.16
CA TYR A 20 10.80 6.81 1.18
C TYR A 20 12.12 6.63 1.94
N PHE A 21 13.03 5.77 1.46
CA PHE A 21 14.35 5.55 2.06
C PHE A 21 15.46 6.26 1.28
N GLN A 22 16.52 6.64 1.99
CA GLN A 22 17.69 7.33 1.39
C GLN A 22 18.43 6.45 0.36
N LEU A 23 18.42 5.13 0.57
CA LEU A 23 19.00 4.15 -0.36
C LEU A 23 18.06 3.82 -1.54
N GLY A 24 16.87 4.45 -1.58
CA GLY A 24 15.85 4.22 -2.58
C GLY A 24 16.31 4.59 -4.00
N ASN A 25 16.35 3.60 -4.89
CA ASN A 25 16.72 3.77 -6.29
C ASN A 25 15.73 3.03 -7.21
N THR A 26 14.90 3.81 -7.91
CA THR A 26 13.85 3.28 -8.81
C THR A 26 14.42 2.54 -10.02
N ILE A 27 15.60 2.93 -10.52
CA ILE A 27 16.27 2.26 -11.65
C ILE A 27 16.75 0.87 -11.24
N VAL A 28 17.40 0.77 -10.07
CA VAL A 28 17.81 -0.52 -9.50
C VAL A 28 16.59 -1.39 -9.24
N GLY A 29 15.55 -0.82 -8.63
CA GLY A 29 14.29 -1.52 -8.37
C GLY A 29 13.63 -2.08 -9.63
N ASN A 30 13.60 -1.30 -10.71
CA ASN A 30 13.06 -1.74 -12.00
C ASN A 30 13.86 -2.91 -12.59
N ASN A 31 15.18 -2.87 -12.51
CA ASN A 31 16.05 -3.97 -12.98
C ASN A 31 15.85 -5.26 -12.18
N ILE A 32 15.82 -5.17 -10.84
CA ILE A 32 15.55 -6.33 -9.96
C ILE A 32 14.16 -6.90 -10.28
N THR A 33 13.16 -6.03 -10.40
CA THR A 33 11.78 -6.44 -10.70
C THR A 33 11.68 -7.09 -12.09
N GLY A 34 12.38 -6.56 -13.09
CA GLY A 34 12.46 -7.15 -14.42
C GLY A 34 13.02 -8.58 -14.39
N ARG A 35 14.09 -8.81 -13.63
CA ARG A 35 14.68 -10.14 -13.40
C ARG A 35 13.71 -11.07 -12.68
N ALA A 36 13.07 -10.61 -11.61
CA ALA A 36 12.06 -11.41 -10.89
C ALA A 36 10.87 -11.79 -11.79
N ARG A 37 10.40 -10.88 -12.64
CA ARG A 37 9.34 -11.15 -13.63
C ARG A 37 9.78 -12.18 -14.67
N ALA A 38 11.02 -12.11 -15.15
CA ALA A 38 11.56 -13.10 -16.07
C ALA A 38 11.59 -14.49 -15.41
N MET A 39 12.05 -14.59 -14.16
CA MET A 39 12.01 -15.87 -13.42
C MET A 39 10.56 -16.37 -13.20
N ALA A 40 9.65 -15.48 -12.82
CA ALA A 40 8.23 -15.82 -12.68
C ALA A 40 7.63 -16.38 -13.98
N TRP A 41 8.03 -15.82 -15.12
CA TRP A 41 7.64 -16.29 -16.45
C TRP A 41 8.21 -17.68 -16.77
N TYR A 42 9.49 -17.94 -16.48
CA TYR A 42 10.08 -19.28 -16.69
C TYR A 42 9.39 -20.33 -15.83
N MET A 43 9.15 -20.03 -14.55
CA MET A 43 8.32 -20.88 -13.69
C MET A 43 6.93 -21.10 -14.30
N GLU A 44 6.37 -20.09 -14.98
CA GLU A 44 5.07 -20.19 -15.65
C GLU A 44 4.99 -21.18 -16.75
N LYS A 45 5.95 -21.08 -17.64
CA LYS A 45 5.95 -21.91 -18.81
C LYS A 45 6.38 -23.33 -18.48
N ALA A 46 7.32 -23.53 -17.55
CA ALA A 46 7.76 -24.86 -17.15
C ALA A 46 6.70 -25.64 -16.34
N LEU A 47 6.02 -24.98 -15.40
CA LEU A 47 5.13 -25.65 -14.45
C LEU A 47 3.65 -25.60 -14.84
N HIS A 48 3.30 -24.96 -15.95
CA HIS A 48 1.91 -24.75 -16.36
C HIS A 48 1.02 -24.15 -15.25
N GLY A 49 1.61 -23.32 -14.38
CA GLY A 49 0.89 -22.92 -13.18
C GLY A 49 -0.25 -21.93 -13.43
N ILE A 50 -1.15 -21.86 -12.45
CA ILE A 50 -2.49 -21.30 -12.54
C ILE A 50 -2.53 -19.84 -12.08
N GLN A 51 -1.79 -19.53 -11.01
CA GLN A 51 -1.68 -18.19 -10.44
C GLN A 51 -0.21 -17.86 -10.29
N THR A 52 0.21 -16.75 -10.90
CA THR A 52 1.62 -16.32 -10.92
C THR A 52 1.71 -14.86 -10.51
N ILE A 53 2.47 -14.61 -9.45
CA ILE A 53 2.94 -13.28 -9.07
C ILE A 53 4.44 -13.37 -8.81
N THR A 54 5.12 -12.23 -8.65
CA THR A 54 6.57 -12.18 -8.37
C THR A 54 6.96 -13.02 -7.16
N ASP A 55 6.13 -13.03 -6.13
CA ASP A 55 6.47 -13.62 -4.84
C ASP A 55 6.19 -15.13 -4.77
N ARG A 56 5.30 -15.64 -5.63
CA ARG A 56 4.83 -17.03 -5.56
C ARG A 56 4.06 -17.48 -6.78
N ARG A 57 3.92 -18.80 -6.88
CA ARG A 57 3.16 -19.50 -7.89
C ARG A 57 2.33 -20.63 -7.30
N CYS A 58 1.18 -20.92 -7.90
CA CYS A 58 0.48 -22.19 -7.73
C CYS A 58 0.52 -23.00 -9.02
N PHE A 59 0.76 -24.31 -8.93
CA PHE A 59 0.76 -25.23 -10.07
C PHE A 59 0.30 -26.62 -9.62
N GLU A 60 -0.08 -27.45 -10.59
CA GLU A 60 -0.56 -28.82 -10.35
C GLU A 60 0.58 -29.82 -10.57
N LEU A 61 0.90 -30.63 -9.55
CA LEU A 61 2.03 -31.58 -9.58
C LEU A 61 1.92 -32.61 -10.72
N ASN A 62 0.70 -32.94 -11.15
CA ASN A 62 0.44 -33.91 -12.20
C ASN A 62 0.43 -33.32 -13.62
N ARG A 63 0.53 -31.99 -13.75
CA ARG A 63 0.34 -31.29 -15.04
C ARG A 63 1.40 -30.21 -15.24
N VAL A 64 2.67 -30.60 -15.16
CA VAL A 64 3.80 -29.74 -15.57
C VAL A 64 4.12 -29.95 -17.05
N VAL A 65 4.75 -28.98 -17.69
CA VAL A 65 5.11 -29.08 -19.12
C VAL A 65 6.25 -30.08 -19.30
N LYS A 66 6.03 -31.14 -20.07
CA LYS A 66 7.04 -32.13 -20.47
C LYS A 66 7.37 -31.93 -21.94
N LEU A 67 8.66 -31.86 -22.23
CA LEU A 67 9.17 -31.59 -23.57
C LEU A 67 10.24 -32.61 -23.97
N ARG A 68 10.29 -32.92 -25.27
CA ARG A 68 11.44 -33.58 -25.88
C ARG A 68 12.55 -32.60 -26.29
N TYR A 69 12.21 -31.34 -26.52
CA TYR A 69 13.11 -30.28 -27.01
C TYR A 69 12.96 -28.98 -26.22
N VAL A 70 13.77 -27.95 -26.53
CA VAL A 70 13.66 -26.63 -25.88
C VAL A 70 12.28 -26.00 -26.11
N LEU A 71 11.72 -25.40 -25.04
CA LEU A 71 10.42 -24.73 -25.05
C LEU A 71 10.53 -23.35 -25.72
N THR A 72 9.59 -23.07 -26.62
CA THR A 72 9.39 -21.73 -27.20
C THR A 72 7.95 -21.27 -26.98
N ASN A 73 7.69 -19.97 -27.12
CA ASN A 73 6.34 -19.40 -26.94
C ASN A 73 5.32 -20.02 -27.88
N ILE A 74 5.72 -20.24 -29.14
CA ILE A 74 4.88 -20.87 -30.17
C ILE A 74 4.49 -22.28 -29.73
N LYS A 75 5.46 -23.08 -29.26
CA LYS A 75 5.21 -24.43 -28.76
C LYS A 75 4.28 -24.43 -27.55
N TYR A 76 4.52 -23.57 -26.56
CA TYR A 76 3.67 -23.45 -25.37
C TYR A 76 2.22 -23.11 -25.73
N ASN A 77 2.02 -22.12 -26.60
CA ASN A 77 0.69 -21.69 -27.02
C ASN A 77 -0.05 -22.77 -27.81
N ARG A 78 0.67 -23.61 -28.58
CA ARG A 78 0.09 -24.77 -29.26
C ARG A 78 -0.49 -25.79 -28.28
N ILE A 79 0.18 -26.13 -27.17
CA ILE A 79 -0.39 -27.04 -26.15
C ILE A 79 -1.70 -26.51 -25.63
N ARG A 80 -1.72 -25.21 -25.30
CA ARG A 80 -2.87 -24.60 -24.65
C ARG A 80 -4.11 -24.62 -25.55
N ARG A 81 -3.92 -24.57 -26.86
CA ARG A 81 -5.01 -24.60 -27.86
C ARG A 81 -5.38 -26.00 -28.33
N LEU A 82 -4.37 -26.83 -28.65
CA LEU A 82 -4.54 -28.10 -29.36
C LEU A 82 -4.44 -29.33 -28.44
N GLY A 83 -4.04 -29.16 -27.18
CA GLY A 83 -3.84 -30.26 -26.24
C GLY A 83 -2.52 -31.00 -26.44
N LYS A 84 -2.56 -32.33 -26.26
CA LYS A 84 -1.37 -33.21 -26.27
C LYS A 84 -0.74 -33.22 -27.66
N GLN A 85 0.57 -32.99 -27.74
CA GLN A 85 1.35 -33.13 -28.98
C GLN A 85 2.47 -34.14 -28.79
N LYS A 86 2.99 -34.71 -29.89
CA LYS A 86 4.04 -35.75 -29.87
C LYS A 86 5.28 -35.31 -29.06
N ASP A 87 5.68 -34.05 -29.20
CA ASP A 87 6.91 -33.53 -28.60
C ASP A 87 6.68 -32.70 -27.33
N LEU A 88 5.41 -32.57 -26.92
CA LEU A 88 5.01 -31.61 -25.92
C LEU A 88 3.70 -32.00 -25.23
N THR A 89 3.79 -32.29 -23.94
CA THR A 89 2.70 -32.85 -23.15
C THR A 89 2.63 -32.24 -21.76
N LEU A 90 1.51 -32.45 -21.06
CA LEU A 90 1.42 -32.20 -19.62
C LEU A 90 1.55 -33.53 -18.89
N GLY A 91 2.40 -33.59 -17.87
CA GLY A 91 2.65 -34.82 -17.13
C GLY A 91 3.12 -34.58 -15.69
N PRO A 92 3.34 -35.66 -14.93
CA PRO A 92 3.71 -35.55 -13.52
C PRO A 92 5.12 -35.02 -13.33
N LEU A 93 5.30 -34.14 -12.35
CA LEU A 93 6.61 -33.63 -11.95
C LEU A 93 7.47 -34.76 -11.38
N LEU A 94 6.90 -35.58 -10.50
CA LEU A 94 7.59 -36.64 -9.76
C LEU A 94 7.62 -38.00 -10.48
N GLU A 95 7.53 -37.99 -11.83
CA GLU A 95 7.56 -39.18 -12.71
C GLU A 95 6.42 -40.20 -12.52
N ARG A 96 5.71 -40.14 -11.40
CA ARG A 96 4.48 -40.89 -11.10
C ARG A 96 3.31 -39.95 -10.88
N LYS A 97 2.10 -40.42 -11.19
CA LYS A 97 0.86 -39.68 -10.91
C LYS A 97 0.61 -39.64 -9.40
N ILE A 98 0.49 -38.45 -8.85
CA ILE A 98 0.22 -38.21 -7.43
C ILE A 98 -1.29 -38.24 -7.20
N ARG A 99 -1.73 -39.04 -6.22
CA ARG A 99 -3.12 -39.16 -5.76
C ARG A 99 -3.31 -38.40 -4.44
N ASN A 100 -4.55 -38.15 -4.05
CA ASN A 100 -4.84 -37.43 -2.80
C ASN A 100 -4.26 -38.16 -1.57
N GLN A 101 -4.30 -39.49 -1.56
CA GLN A 101 -3.72 -40.33 -0.51
C GLN A 101 -2.20 -40.21 -0.36
N ASP A 102 -1.48 -39.78 -1.42
CA ASP A 102 -0.02 -39.59 -1.35
C ASP A 102 0.35 -38.34 -0.56
N ARG A 103 -0.57 -37.37 -0.40
CA ARG A 103 -0.31 -36.04 0.16
C ARG A 103 0.47 -36.04 1.48
N PRO A 104 0.13 -36.87 2.49
CA PRO A 104 0.84 -36.87 3.77
C PRO A 104 2.31 -37.29 3.65
N TYR A 105 2.66 -38.04 2.61
CA TYR A 105 4.00 -38.59 2.38
C TYR A 105 4.85 -37.72 1.43
N LEU A 106 4.30 -36.59 0.96
CA LEU A 106 5.00 -35.69 0.07
C LEU A 106 5.95 -34.78 0.84
N ASP A 107 7.24 -34.93 0.53
CA ASP A 107 8.30 -34.08 1.05
C ASP A 107 8.39 -32.78 0.23
N LEU A 108 8.16 -31.64 0.90
CA LEU A 108 8.15 -30.31 0.29
C LEU A 108 9.52 -29.91 -0.26
N GLU A 109 10.60 -30.34 0.38
CA GLU A 109 11.97 -30.01 -0.01
C GLU A 109 12.36 -30.79 -1.27
N LYS A 110 12.05 -32.09 -1.31
CA LYS A 110 12.24 -32.91 -2.52
C LYS A 110 11.44 -32.37 -3.71
N ILE A 111 10.21 -31.91 -3.47
CA ILE A 111 9.41 -31.27 -4.53
C ILE A 111 10.06 -29.96 -4.98
N ALA A 112 10.60 -29.15 -4.08
CA ALA A 112 11.30 -27.91 -4.43
C ALA A 112 12.52 -28.19 -5.32
N ILE A 113 13.33 -29.18 -4.96
CA ILE A 113 14.50 -29.63 -5.74
C ILE A 113 14.05 -30.09 -7.13
N LYS A 114 13.08 -31.01 -7.21
CA LYS A 114 12.54 -31.52 -8.49
C LYS A 114 11.93 -30.41 -9.35
N THR A 115 11.31 -29.42 -8.71
CA THR A 115 10.77 -28.24 -9.41
C THR A 115 11.88 -27.43 -10.06
N ASN A 116 12.97 -27.18 -9.32
CA ASN A 116 14.12 -26.42 -9.84
C ASN A 116 14.82 -27.17 -10.97
N GLU A 117 15.11 -28.47 -10.80
CA GLU A 117 15.66 -29.35 -11.84
C GLU A 117 14.80 -29.32 -13.11
N HIS A 118 13.47 -29.41 -12.95
CA HIS A 118 12.54 -29.37 -14.07
C HIS A 118 12.58 -28.04 -14.83
N ILE A 119 12.63 -26.90 -14.12
CA ILE A 119 12.72 -25.58 -14.75
C ILE A 119 14.05 -25.42 -15.48
N GLN A 120 15.17 -25.83 -14.88
CA GLN A 120 16.49 -25.80 -15.51
C GLN A 120 16.55 -26.66 -16.77
N LYS A 121 16.02 -27.88 -16.72
CA LYS A 121 15.91 -28.77 -17.88
C LYS A 121 15.03 -28.18 -18.99
N THR A 122 13.98 -27.46 -18.62
CA THR A 122 13.08 -26.79 -19.58
C THR A 122 13.78 -25.62 -20.28
N PHE A 123 14.68 -24.93 -19.58
CA PHE A 123 15.36 -23.71 -20.05
C PHE A 123 16.87 -23.74 -19.76
N PRO A 124 17.63 -24.65 -20.40
CA PRO A 124 19.03 -24.91 -20.04
C PRO A 124 19.98 -23.74 -20.33
N ARG A 125 19.59 -22.80 -21.19
CA ARG A 125 20.42 -21.64 -21.59
C ARG A 125 20.24 -20.42 -20.68
N THR A 126 19.33 -20.48 -19.71
CA THR A 126 18.96 -19.29 -18.93
C THR A 126 19.67 -19.27 -17.59
N ASN A 127 20.66 -18.38 -17.46
CA ASN A 127 21.44 -18.20 -16.23
C ASN A 127 20.64 -17.69 -15.03
N ILE A 128 19.50 -17.03 -15.25
CA ILE A 128 18.71 -16.43 -14.18
C ILE A 128 18.16 -17.48 -13.22
N ILE A 129 17.82 -18.67 -13.71
CA ILE A 129 17.20 -19.74 -12.92
C ILE A 129 18.15 -20.18 -11.79
N ALA A 130 19.44 -20.28 -12.09
CA ALA A 130 20.47 -20.64 -11.11
C ALA A 130 20.65 -19.62 -9.98
N LYS A 131 20.10 -18.40 -10.12
CA LYS A 131 20.19 -17.33 -9.11
C LYS A 131 19.04 -17.33 -8.10
N TYR A 132 18.05 -18.20 -8.28
CA TYR A 132 16.87 -18.27 -7.41
C TYR A 132 16.79 -19.63 -6.75
N GLU A 133 16.55 -19.61 -5.44
CA GLU A 133 16.16 -20.79 -4.67
C GLU A 133 14.63 -20.82 -4.56
N LEU A 134 14.02 -21.95 -4.93
CA LEU A 134 12.59 -22.13 -4.86
C LEU A 134 12.19 -22.86 -3.58
N GLU A 135 11.07 -22.46 -2.99
CA GLU A 135 10.53 -23.07 -1.78
C GLU A 135 9.07 -23.46 -2.01
N VAL A 136 8.73 -24.71 -1.67
CA VAL A 136 7.33 -25.17 -1.69
C VAL A 136 6.73 -24.90 -0.32
N LYS A 137 5.83 -23.91 -0.25
CA LYS A 137 5.20 -23.50 1.02
C LYS A 137 4.13 -24.45 1.54
N LYS A 138 3.35 -25.04 0.63
CA LYS A 138 2.17 -25.83 0.99
C LYS A 138 1.69 -26.68 -0.17
N ILE A 139 1.17 -27.86 0.13
CA ILE A 139 0.41 -28.71 -0.79
C ILE A 139 -1.07 -28.63 -0.42
N VAL A 140 -1.92 -28.47 -1.45
CA VAL A 140 -3.36 -28.29 -1.33
C VAL A 140 -4.04 -29.21 -2.36
N THR A 141 -5.24 -29.69 -2.05
CA THR A 141 -6.03 -30.54 -2.96
C THR A 141 -6.98 -29.72 -3.82
N GLY A 142 -7.32 -28.51 -3.38
CA GLY A 142 -8.21 -27.60 -4.09
C GLY A 142 -7.72 -26.15 -4.06
N LEU A 143 -7.94 -25.46 -5.18
CA LEU A 143 -7.65 -24.04 -5.35
C LEU A 143 -8.82 -23.40 -6.10
N SER A 144 -9.39 -22.33 -5.53
CA SER A 144 -10.19 -21.38 -6.29
C SER A 144 -9.47 -20.04 -6.33
N THR A 145 -9.52 -19.38 -7.48
CA THR A 145 -8.80 -18.13 -7.71
C THR A 145 -9.60 -17.21 -8.61
N HIS A 146 -9.47 -15.91 -8.38
CA HIS A 146 -10.01 -14.87 -9.26
C HIS A 146 -8.96 -13.77 -9.42
N GLY A 147 -8.30 -13.76 -10.58
CA GLY A 147 -7.13 -12.91 -10.82
C GLY A 147 -5.90 -13.33 -10.00
N ALA A 148 -4.92 -12.44 -9.89
CA ALA A 148 -3.59 -12.78 -9.38
C ALA A 148 -3.48 -12.85 -7.85
N SER A 149 -4.42 -12.26 -7.11
CA SER A 149 -4.25 -12.01 -5.67
C SER A 149 -5.47 -12.37 -4.80
N LYS A 150 -6.52 -12.94 -5.41
CA LYS A 150 -7.72 -13.40 -4.73
C LYS A 150 -7.80 -14.91 -4.88
N TYR A 151 -7.64 -15.63 -3.80
CA TYR A 151 -7.59 -17.09 -3.84
C TYR A 151 -8.00 -17.71 -2.51
N GLN A 152 -8.49 -18.94 -2.61
CA GLN A 152 -8.82 -19.79 -1.48
C GLN A 152 -8.24 -21.18 -1.73
N THR A 153 -7.60 -21.75 -0.71
CA THR A 153 -6.99 -23.09 -0.78
C THR A 153 -7.68 -24.06 0.14
N ARG A 154 -7.74 -25.32 -0.28
CA ARG A 154 -8.40 -26.40 0.44
C ARG A 154 -7.50 -27.61 0.64
N ILE A 155 -7.75 -28.30 1.73
CA ILE A 155 -7.27 -29.66 1.95
C ILE A 155 -8.54 -30.49 2.10
N ASP A 156 -8.72 -31.40 1.16
CA ASP A 156 -9.97 -32.12 0.92
C ASP A 156 -11.11 -31.09 0.78
N ASP A 157 -12.18 -31.21 1.56
CA ASP A 157 -13.28 -30.25 1.55
C ASP A 157 -13.11 -29.06 2.50
N LYS A 158 -12.04 -29.05 3.31
CA LYS A 158 -11.82 -28.02 4.33
C LYS A 158 -11.07 -26.82 3.76
N ILE A 159 -11.64 -25.63 3.93
CA ILE A 159 -11.00 -24.36 3.61
C ILE A 159 -9.85 -24.13 4.59
N THR A 160 -8.65 -23.89 4.07
CA THR A 160 -7.45 -23.72 4.91
C THR A 160 -6.84 -22.33 4.84
N ASN A 161 -7.14 -21.57 3.78
CA ASN A 161 -6.67 -20.21 3.64
C ASN A 161 -7.59 -19.47 2.67
N THR A 162 -7.95 -18.25 3.02
CA THR A 162 -8.74 -17.34 2.18
C THR A 162 -8.02 -15.99 2.17
N LYS A 163 -7.63 -15.50 1.00
CA LYS A 163 -7.07 -14.15 0.84
C LYS A 163 -7.69 -13.44 -0.35
N MET A 164 -8.02 -12.18 -0.14
CA MET A 164 -8.50 -11.27 -1.19
C MET A 164 -7.94 -9.89 -0.90
N ARG A 165 -7.09 -9.36 -1.79
CA ARG A 165 -6.54 -8.00 -1.61
C ARG A 165 -7.67 -6.97 -1.52
N SER A 166 -7.49 -5.97 -0.65
CA SER A 166 -8.42 -4.89 -0.34
C SER A 166 -9.65 -5.27 0.50
N TYR A 167 -9.82 -6.56 0.86
CA TYR A 167 -10.93 -6.99 1.70
C TYR A 167 -10.41 -7.73 2.93
N LYS A 168 -11.00 -7.46 4.09
CA LYS A 168 -10.68 -8.17 5.33
C LYS A 168 -11.43 -9.50 5.36
N ASN A 169 -10.73 -10.59 5.67
CA ASN A 169 -11.34 -11.91 5.84
C ASN A 169 -12.10 -12.01 7.17
N LYS A 170 -13.27 -11.35 7.23
CA LYS A 170 -14.16 -11.32 8.39
C LYS A 170 -15.62 -11.37 7.95
N LYS A 171 -16.52 -11.54 8.91
CA LYS A 171 -17.96 -11.41 8.67
C LYS A 171 -18.32 -9.94 8.43
N TYR A 172 -19.16 -9.70 7.44
CA TYR A 172 -19.78 -8.41 7.16
C TYR A 172 -21.28 -8.52 7.38
N ILE A 173 -21.87 -7.42 7.85
CA ILE A 173 -23.32 -7.30 7.97
C ILE A 173 -23.89 -7.13 6.57
N ILE A 174 -24.82 -8.01 6.21
CA ILE A 174 -25.57 -7.91 4.96
C ILE A 174 -26.75 -6.98 5.22
N TYR A 175 -26.76 -5.89 4.44
CA TYR A 175 -27.82 -4.90 4.46
C TYR A 175 -28.61 -4.99 3.18
N ASP A 176 -29.93 -5.14 3.28
CA ASP A 176 -30.80 -5.09 2.12
C ASP A 176 -31.12 -3.62 1.80
N PRO A 177 -30.64 -3.08 0.66
CA PRO A 177 -30.88 -1.69 0.32
C PRO A 177 -32.37 -1.39 0.03
N LYS A 178 -33.16 -2.39 -0.37
CA LYS A 178 -34.59 -2.21 -0.69
C LYS A 178 -35.43 -2.14 0.57
N THR A 179 -35.23 -3.08 1.49
CA THR A 179 -36.02 -3.15 2.72
C THR A 179 -35.42 -2.33 3.86
N LYS A 180 -34.19 -1.82 3.69
CA LYS A 180 -33.40 -1.11 4.71
C LYS A 180 -33.16 -1.91 5.99
N LYS A 181 -33.24 -3.25 5.92
CA LYS A 181 -33.08 -4.15 7.06
C LYS A 181 -31.77 -4.94 6.98
N ILE A 182 -31.25 -5.31 8.15
CA ILE A 182 -30.13 -6.25 8.26
C ILE A 182 -30.66 -7.66 8.01
N LYS A 183 -30.07 -8.37 7.03
CA LYS A 183 -30.43 -9.77 6.72
C LYS A 183 -29.61 -10.79 7.50
N GLY A 184 -28.47 -10.38 8.05
CA GLY A 184 -27.58 -11.24 8.83
C GLY A 184 -26.11 -10.90 8.64
N GLU A 185 -25.23 -11.85 8.92
CA GLU A 185 -23.79 -11.71 8.78
C GLU A 185 -23.20 -12.84 7.92
N LYS A 186 -22.26 -12.49 7.03
CA LYS A 186 -21.62 -13.45 6.12
C LYS A 186 -20.16 -13.11 5.91
N ASN A 187 -19.30 -14.12 5.85
CA ASN A 187 -17.96 -13.94 5.29
C ASN A 187 -18.07 -13.96 3.75
N THR A 188 -18.31 -12.79 3.17
CA THR A 188 -18.54 -12.62 1.74
C THR A 188 -17.39 -13.18 0.91
N ILE A 189 -16.13 -12.95 1.34
CA ILE A 189 -14.94 -13.39 0.60
C ILE A 189 -14.88 -14.92 0.54
N GLU A 190 -15.02 -15.56 1.69
CA GLU A 190 -14.92 -17.00 1.80
C GLU A 190 -16.06 -17.69 1.04
N SER A 191 -17.28 -17.18 1.18
CA SER A 191 -18.46 -17.68 0.47
C SER A 191 -18.31 -17.54 -1.04
N TRP A 192 -17.84 -16.38 -1.52
CA TRP A 192 -17.71 -16.11 -2.94
C TRP A 192 -16.65 -17.00 -3.60
N LEU A 193 -15.48 -17.15 -2.96
CA LEU A 193 -14.43 -18.04 -3.45
C LEU A 193 -14.82 -19.53 -3.34
N ASN A 194 -15.62 -19.90 -2.33
CA ASN A 194 -16.23 -21.23 -2.23
C ASN A 194 -17.24 -21.47 -3.36
N PHE A 195 -18.01 -20.45 -3.74
CA PHE A 195 -18.91 -20.56 -4.88
C PHE A 195 -18.16 -20.77 -6.19
N ILE A 196 -17.09 -20.01 -6.44
CA ILE A 196 -16.22 -20.22 -7.62
C ILE A 196 -15.66 -21.64 -7.62
N TYR A 197 -15.26 -22.16 -6.46
CA TYR A 197 -14.76 -23.52 -6.36
C TYR A 197 -15.81 -24.56 -6.77
N LYS A 198 -17.05 -24.42 -6.27
CA LYS A 198 -18.16 -25.34 -6.57
C LYS A 198 -18.73 -25.17 -7.98
N ASN A 199 -18.68 -23.96 -8.52
CA ASN A 199 -19.29 -23.57 -9.78
C ASN A 199 -18.28 -22.79 -10.65
N PRO A 200 -17.23 -23.42 -11.19
CA PRO A 200 -16.15 -22.70 -11.88
C PRO A 200 -16.62 -21.94 -13.14
N ASN A 201 -17.74 -22.34 -13.73
CA ASN A 201 -18.28 -21.75 -14.96
C ASN A 201 -19.30 -20.62 -14.70
N LYS A 202 -19.65 -20.34 -13.44
CA LYS A 202 -20.64 -19.33 -13.07
C LYS A 202 -20.19 -18.60 -11.82
N VAL A 203 -20.31 -17.28 -11.81
CA VAL A 203 -20.02 -16.46 -10.62
C VAL A 203 -21.18 -15.52 -10.42
N TYR A 204 -21.82 -15.57 -9.24
CA TYR A 204 -22.83 -14.58 -8.91
C TYR A 204 -22.17 -13.27 -8.48
N ARG A 205 -22.84 -12.17 -8.81
CA ARG A 205 -22.46 -10.85 -8.34
C ARG A 205 -22.86 -10.74 -6.86
N GLU A 206 -21.90 -10.53 -5.98
CA GLU A 206 -22.19 -10.28 -4.56
C GLU A 206 -22.90 -8.92 -4.41
N GLU A 207 -23.83 -8.85 -3.46
CA GLU A 207 -24.46 -7.59 -3.07
C GLU A 207 -23.43 -6.66 -2.40
N PRO A 208 -23.58 -5.33 -2.54
CA PRO A 208 -22.73 -4.39 -1.83
C PRO A 208 -22.87 -4.58 -0.32
N PHE A 209 -21.75 -4.57 0.40
CA PHE A 209 -21.72 -4.65 1.86
C PHE A 209 -20.92 -3.49 2.43
N VAL A 210 -21.27 -3.06 3.63
CA VAL A 210 -20.69 -1.86 4.26
C VAL A 210 -19.78 -2.26 5.41
N GLU A 211 -18.55 -1.73 5.41
CA GLU A 211 -17.69 -1.80 6.58
C GLU A 211 -18.03 -0.63 7.52
N LYS A 212 -18.64 -0.93 8.68
CA LYS A 212 -19.03 0.07 9.69
C LYS A 212 -17.90 1.01 10.13
N ASN A 213 -16.65 0.56 10.02
CA ASN A 213 -15.48 1.31 10.50
C ASN A 213 -14.88 2.25 9.45
N ILE A 214 -15.41 2.27 8.22
CA ILE A 214 -14.97 3.22 7.20
C ILE A 214 -15.93 4.41 7.23
N ILE A 215 -15.51 5.48 7.91
CA ILE A 215 -16.20 6.77 7.85
C ILE A 215 -15.99 7.33 6.45
N LYS A 216 -17.06 7.59 5.70
CA LYS A 216 -16.95 8.22 4.38
C LYS A 216 -16.39 9.63 4.53
N THR A 217 -15.69 10.13 3.52
CA THR A 217 -15.08 11.47 3.56
C THR A 217 -16.07 12.57 3.92
N ASN A 218 -17.31 12.50 3.44
CA ASN A 218 -18.35 13.49 3.78
C ASN A 218 -18.80 13.36 5.24
N ASP A 219 -18.99 12.14 5.74
CA ASP A 219 -19.37 11.90 7.15
C ASP A 219 -18.22 12.31 8.09
N TYR A 220 -16.96 12.11 7.68
CA TYR A 220 -15.79 12.57 8.41
C TYR A 220 -15.73 14.09 8.46
N LYS A 221 -15.94 14.76 7.30
CA LYS A 221 -16.05 16.22 7.24
C LYS A 221 -17.15 16.73 8.16
N LYS A 222 -18.31 16.08 8.12
CA LYS A 222 -19.47 16.42 8.95
C LYS A 222 -19.14 16.30 10.44
N GLN A 223 -18.65 15.16 10.88
CA GLN A 223 -18.38 14.86 12.28
C GLN A 223 -17.23 15.70 12.86
N MET A 224 -16.19 15.98 12.07
CA MET A 224 -15.01 16.72 12.55
C MET A 224 -15.12 18.23 12.38
N PHE A 225 -15.72 18.73 11.30
CA PHE A 225 -15.67 20.15 10.96
C PHE A 225 -16.99 20.90 11.20
N GLU A 226 -18.19 20.29 11.09
CA GLU A 226 -19.45 21.01 11.38
C GLU A 226 -19.52 21.54 12.83
N PRO A 227 -19.03 20.82 13.85
CA PRO A 227 -18.98 21.37 15.21
C PRO A 227 -18.13 22.65 15.29
N LEU A 228 -17.09 22.77 14.45
CA LEU A 228 -16.16 23.91 14.45
C LEU A 228 -16.73 25.15 13.73
N ILE A 229 -17.74 24.99 12.86
CA ILE A 229 -18.40 26.12 12.18
C ILE A 229 -19.16 27.00 13.17
N LYS A 230 -19.69 26.41 14.26
CA LYS A 230 -20.47 27.13 15.28
C LYS A 230 -19.62 27.70 16.42
N VAL A 231 -18.33 27.41 16.45
CA VAL A 231 -17.41 27.92 17.48
C VAL A 231 -16.73 29.15 16.91
N PHE A 232 -16.99 30.32 17.48
CA PHE A 232 -16.35 31.56 17.07
C PHE A 232 -15.05 31.79 17.85
N ILE A 233 -14.03 32.23 17.13
CA ILE A 233 -12.75 32.60 17.73
C ILE A 233 -12.79 34.09 18.01
N HIS A 234 -12.31 34.48 19.20
CA HIS A 234 -12.25 35.89 19.53
C HIS A 234 -11.17 36.61 18.68
N PRO A 235 -11.28 37.92 18.49
CA PRO A 235 -10.14 38.67 17.99
C PRO A 235 -9.02 38.63 19.02
N THR A 236 -7.86 38.10 18.64
CA THR A 236 -6.62 38.24 19.41
C THR A 236 -5.62 39.03 18.58
N ARG A 237 -4.79 39.85 19.23
CA ARG A 237 -3.71 40.53 18.51
C ARG A 237 -2.61 39.57 18.08
N GLN A 238 -2.46 38.44 18.78
CA GLN A 238 -1.37 37.50 18.54
C GLN A 238 -1.80 36.05 18.73
N ILE A 239 -1.33 35.17 17.84
CA ILE A 239 -1.40 33.71 17.98
C ILE A 239 0.00 33.13 17.99
N LYS A 240 0.19 32.04 18.72
CA LYS A 240 1.47 31.34 18.80
C LYS A 240 1.38 30.01 18.08
N LEU A 241 2.22 29.81 17.08
CA LEU A 241 2.35 28.54 16.39
C LEU A 241 3.62 27.85 16.83
N ARG A 242 3.52 26.56 17.13
CA ARG A 242 4.68 25.69 17.40
C ARG A 242 4.74 24.61 16.35
N PHE A 243 5.77 24.63 15.53
CA PHE A 243 6.07 23.58 14.56
C PHE A 243 7.09 22.66 15.17
N ARG A 244 6.68 21.42 15.44
CA ARG A 244 7.60 20.37 15.88
C ARG A 244 8.15 19.67 14.64
N TYR A 245 9.46 19.67 14.49
CA TYR A 245 10.13 19.04 13.36
C TYR A 245 11.34 18.23 13.81
N LYS A 246 11.76 17.29 12.96
CA LYS A 246 12.96 16.48 13.13
C LYS A 246 13.95 16.77 12.02
N LEU A 247 15.21 17.01 12.41
CA LEU A 247 16.35 17.03 11.51
C LEU A 247 16.83 15.58 11.26
N PRO A 248 17.62 15.33 10.20
CA PRO A 248 18.12 13.98 9.87
C PRO A 248 18.86 13.31 11.04
N ASN A 249 19.49 14.11 11.90
CA ASN A 249 20.25 13.65 13.06
C ASN A 249 19.36 13.46 14.31
N LEU A 250 18.08 13.11 14.12
CA LEU A 250 17.06 12.71 15.11
C LEU A 250 16.68 13.70 16.23
N GLN A 251 17.39 14.82 16.38
CA GLN A 251 17.00 15.84 17.36
C GLN A 251 15.67 16.49 16.96
N VAL A 252 14.69 16.39 17.85
CA VAL A 252 13.44 17.13 17.74
C VAL A 252 13.72 18.59 18.04
N LYS A 253 13.31 19.47 17.14
CA LYS A 253 13.37 20.92 17.30
C LYS A 253 11.95 21.49 17.20
N VAL A 254 11.77 22.67 17.80
CA VAL A 254 10.46 23.36 17.80
C VAL A 254 10.69 24.77 17.28
N LEU A 255 10.11 25.10 16.12
CA LEU A 255 10.01 26.49 15.67
C LEU A 255 8.78 27.11 16.31
N ILE A 256 8.96 28.28 16.89
CA ILE A 256 7.89 29.05 17.50
C ILE A 256 7.69 30.32 16.69
N PHE A 257 6.50 30.48 16.11
CA PHE A 257 6.10 31.71 15.43
C PHE A 257 5.07 32.44 16.27
N PHE A 258 5.24 33.74 16.40
CA PHE A 258 4.22 34.64 16.92
C PHE A 258 3.65 35.41 15.74
N LEU A 259 2.40 35.12 15.39
CA LEU A 259 1.73 35.78 14.28
C LEU A 259 0.86 36.88 14.84
N GLN A 260 1.07 38.10 14.34
CA GLN A 260 0.15 39.19 14.58
C GLN A 260 -1.07 39.03 13.67
N MET A 261 -2.25 39.05 14.27
CA MET A 261 -3.51 38.89 13.54
C MET A 261 -4.20 40.25 13.45
N LYS A 262 -4.67 40.61 12.26
CA LYS A 262 -5.61 41.71 12.04
C LYS A 262 -6.92 41.13 11.58
N PHE A 263 -7.96 41.33 12.38
CA PHE A 263 -9.31 40.91 12.04
C PHE A 263 -9.97 42.05 11.27
N ILE A 264 -10.41 41.77 10.03
CA ILE A 264 -11.11 42.76 9.19
C ILE A 264 -12.46 43.12 9.82
N GLN A 265 -13.11 42.15 10.48
CA GLN A 265 -14.33 42.37 11.24
C GLN A 265 -14.15 41.90 12.70
N PRO A 266 -14.48 42.74 13.69
CA PRO A 266 -14.18 42.46 15.09
C PRO A 266 -15.02 41.34 15.72
N ASN A 267 -16.06 40.82 15.07
CA ASN A 267 -17.06 40.04 15.80
C ASN A 267 -17.29 38.59 15.38
N GLN A 268 -16.87 38.10 14.20
CA GLN A 268 -17.29 36.75 13.77
C GLN A 268 -16.30 36.08 12.81
N LEU A 269 -15.20 35.52 13.32
CA LEU A 269 -14.44 34.50 12.59
C LEU A 269 -14.79 33.13 13.16
N THR A 270 -15.34 32.23 12.34
CA THR A 270 -15.59 30.85 12.80
C THR A 270 -14.26 30.12 12.98
N SER A 271 -14.23 29.11 13.86
CA SER A 271 -13.04 28.27 14.03
C SER A 271 -12.70 27.52 12.76
N TYR A 272 -13.71 27.20 11.95
CA TYR A 272 -13.50 26.64 10.63
C TYR A 272 -12.74 27.59 9.70
N ASP A 273 -13.21 28.83 9.53
CA ASP A 273 -12.59 29.81 8.63
C ASP A 273 -11.17 30.14 9.08
N PHE A 274 -10.96 30.30 10.39
CA PHE A 274 -9.63 30.51 10.97
C PHE A 274 -8.68 29.34 10.68
N LEU A 275 -9.14 28.11 10.90
CA LEU A 275 -8.31 26.93 10.64
C LEU A 275 -8.05 26.73 9.18
N TYR A 276 -9.04 26.98 8.33
CA TYR A 276 -8.90 26.94 6.89
C TYR A 276 -7.86 27.96 6.40
N SER A 277 -7.96 29.23 6.85
CA SER A 277 -6.96 30.25 6.53
C SER A 277 -5.57 29.89 7.06
N ILE A 278 -5.45 29.35 8.27
CA ILE A 278 -4.14 28.88 8.76
C ILE A 278 -3.63 27.72 7.91
N MET A 279 -4.48 26.78 7.51
CA MET A 279 -4.05 25.63 6.72
C MET A 279 -3.63 26.01 5.30
N GLU A 280 -4.46 26.77 4.59
CA GLU A 280 -4.24 27.13 3.18
C GLU A 280 -3.24 28.28 3.00
N GLU A 281 -3.35 29.34 3.81
CA GLU A 281 -2.56 30.56 3.58
C GLU A 281 -1.22 30.57 4.32
N LEU A 282 -1.11 29.77 5.39
CA LEU A 282 0.08 29.75 6.22
C LEU A 282 0.78 28.40 6.18
N LEU A 283 0.11 27.31 6.56
CA LEU A 283 0.77 26.01 6.66
C LEU A 283 1.19 25.48 5.30
N LYS A 284 0.35 25.59 4.27
CA LYS A 284 0.67 25.09 2.93
C LYS A 284 1.93 25.75 2.35
N PRO A 285 2.12 27.09 2.34
CA PRO A 285 3.40 27.70 1.96
C PRO A 285 4.59 27.24 2.82
N PHE A 286 4.42 27.19 4.15
CA PHE A 286 5.49 26.74 5.06
C PHE A 286 5.88 25.28 4.83
N LEU A 287 4.94 24.43 4.42
CA LEU A 287 5.17 23.04 4.07
C LEU A 287 5.82 22.91 2.69
N LEU A 288 5.52 23.81 1.74
CA LEU A 288 6.13 23.84 0.40
C LEU A 288 7.59 24.33 0.42
N ILE A 289 7.97 25.19 1.36
CA ILE A 289 9.33 25.74 1.50
C ILE A 289 10.32 24.72 2.12
N GLN A 290 9.85 23.56 2.59
CA GLN A 290 10.69 22.65 3.37
C GLN A 290 11.74 21.90 2.54
N ASN A 291 12.95 21.83 3.08
CA ASN A 291 14.03 20.99 2.62
C ASN A 291 13.67 19.50 2.80
N GLN A 292 14.02 18.63 1.85
CA GLN A 292 13.77 17.19 1.87
C GLN A 292 14.28 16.47 3.14
N THR A 293 15.20 17.10 3.86
CA THR A 293 15.83 16.58 5.09
C THR A 293 15.05 16.88 6.37
N VAL A 294 14.03 17.75 6.32
CA VAL A 294 13.24 18.16 7.51
C VAL A 294 11.87 17.50 7.50
N ILE A 295 11.54 16.77 8.57
CA ILE A 295 10.23 16.12 8.73
C ILE A 295 9.44 16.86 9.80
N SER A 296 8.34 17.51 9.41
CA SER A 296 7.40 18.12 10.35
C SER A 296 6.49 17.04 10.97
N GLU A 297 6.40 16.98 12.30
CA GLU A 297 5.58 15.98 13.01
C GLU A 297 4.19 16.52 13.36
N ALA A 298 4.13 17.77 13.79
CA ALA A 298 2.89 18.39 14.24
C ALA A 298 3.00 19.91 14.23
N VAL A 299 1.85 20.55 14.06
CA VAL A 299 1.67 21.98 14.35
C VAL A 299 0.72 22.11 15.52
N SER A 300 1.17 22.87 16.51
CA SER A 300 0.33 23.31 17.62
C SER A 300 -0.02 24.77 17.43
N ILE A 301 -1.31 25.06 17.34
CA ILE A 301 -1.86 26.41 17.34
C ILE A 301 -2.28 26.70 18.77
N ILE A 302 -1.69 27.74 19.35
CA ILE A 302 -1.95 28.18 20.72
C ILE A 302 -2.68 29.51 20.62
N TYR A 303 -3.91 29.53 21.11
CA TYR A 303 -4.82 30.67 21.02
C TYR A 303 -5.38 31.02 22.42
N PRO A 304 -5.48 32.32 22.80
CA PRO A 304 -5.94 32.72 24.14
C PRO A 304 -7.48 32.70 24.28
N GLN A 305 -8.05 31.94 25.22
CA GLN A 305 -9.49 32.01 25.52
C GLN A 305 -9.84 33.19 26.44
N LYS A 306 -11.03 33.80 26.22
CA LYS A 306 -11.51 35.03 26.89
C LYS A 306 -11.66 34.95 28.42
N LYS A 307 -11.88 33.77 29.00
CA LYS A 307 -12.38 33.67 30.40
C LYS A 307 -11.36 33.23 31.46
N THR A 308 -10.19 32.70 31.09
CA THR A 308 -9.31 32.05 32.08
C THR A 308 -7.81 32.22 31.86
N PHE A 309 -7.35 32.99 30.86
CA PHE A 309 -5.95 33.02 30.43
C PHE A 309 -5.35 31.64 30.08
N LYS A 310 -6.17 30.58 30.01
CA LYS A 310 -5.76 29.26 29.51
C LYS A 310 -5.74 29.29 27.99
N TYR A 311 -4.68 28.75 27.41
CA TYR A 311 -4.54 28.62 25.97
C TYR A 311 -5.20 27.33 25.49
N ASP A 312 -6.07 27.42 24.48
CA ASP A 312 -6.48 26.22 23.76
C ASP A 312 -5.35 25.78 22.84
N LEU A 313 -5.02 24.49 22.92
CA LEU A 313 -4.02 23.85 22.09
C LEU A 313 -4.73 23.02 21.02
N LEU A 314 -4.88 23.59 19.82
CA LEU A 314 -5.20 22.74 18.68
C LEU A 314 -3.90 22.12 18.16
N LYS A 315 -3.77 20.81 18.32
CA LYS A 315 -2.64 20.04 17.79
C LYS A 315 -3.09 19.32 16.52
N LEU A 316 -2.60 19.81 15.38
CA LEU A 316 -2.81 19.17 14.09
C LEU A 316 -1.62 18.25 13.81
N PRO A 317 -1.82 16.92 13.77
CA PRO A 317 -0.75 16.02 13.38
C PRO A 317 -0.47 16.19 11.88
N LEU A 318 0.80 16.39 11.53
CA LEU A 318 1.23 16.47 10.14
C LEU A 318 1.80 15.10 9.75
N PHE A 319 0.93 14.21 9.28
CA PHE A 319 1.38 12.88 8.86
C PHE A 319 2.00 12.94 7.45
N ASN A 320 3.29 12.64 7.35
CA ASN A 320 4.01 12.43 6.09
C ASN A 320 3.99 13.63 5.11
N VAL A 321 3.87 14.86 5.62
CA VAL A 321 3.96 16.03 4.76
C VAL A 321 5.44 16.29 4.44
N LYS A 322 5.82 16.09 3.18
CA LYS A 322 7.13 16.48 2.63
C LYS A 322 6.90 17.61 1.63
N GLY A 323 7.63 18.72 1.79
CA GLY A 323 7.58 19.84 0.86
C GLY A 323 8.18 19.48 -0.50
N VAL A 324 7.58 20.01 -1.56
CA VAL A 324 8.20 20.06 -2.89
C VAL A 324 8.22 21.51 -3.31
N ILE A 325 9.42 22.04 -3.56
CA ILE A 325 9.59 23.35 -4.17
C ILE A 325 9.09 23.21 -5.62
N PRO A 326 8.06 23.95 -6.05
CA PRO A 326 7.70 23.94 -7.46
C PRO A 326 8.88 24.46 -8.28
N GLY A 327 9.17 23.78 -9.40
CA GLY A 327 10.07 24.31 -10.42
C GLY A 327 9.58 25.68 -10.91
N ARG A 328 10.50 26.50 -11.42
CA ARG A 328 10.43 27.96 -11.65
C ARG A 328 9.29 28.54 -12.53
N GLU A 329 8.11 27.94 -12.65
CA GLU A 329 7.07 28.40 -13.61
C GLU A 329 5.68 28.75 -13.03
N LEU A 330 5.54 28.98 -11.71
CA LEU A 330 4.24 29.38 -11.12
C LEU A 330 4.37 30.56 -10.15
N GLN A 331 4.81 31.73 -10.63
CA GLN A 331 5.04 32.93 -9.79
C GLN A 331 4.15 34.16 -10.06
N GLU A 332 3.00 34.04 -10.74
CA GLU A 332 2.21 35.26 -11.07
C GLU A 332 0.81 35.41 -10.44
N ARG A 333 0.46 34.71 -9.35
CA ARG A 333 -0.88 34.94 -8.71
C ARG A 333 -0.96 34.98 -7.17
N PHE A 334 0.05 35.47 -6.45
CA PHE A 334 -0.09 35.70 -4.99
C PHE A 334 0.59 37.00 -4.52
N ARG A 335 -0.11 37.80 -3.69
CA ARG A 335 0.38 39.05 -3.08
C ARG A 335 1.07 38.79 -1.71
N THR A 336 1.77 39.81 -1.21
CA THR A 336 2.87 39.69 -0.24
C THR A 336 2.47 39.34 1.20
N LEU A 337 3.10 38.30 1.73
CA LEU A 337 3.14 37.90 3.14
C LEU A 337 4.61 38.03 3.56
N ASN A 338 5.04 39.12 4.21
CA ASN A 338 6.44 39.23 4.62
C ASN A 338 6.70 38.21 5.71
N VAL A 339 7.69 37.36 5.48
CA VAL A 339 8.26 36.40 6.41
C VAL A 339 9.78 36.59 6.47
N SER A 340 10.46 36.19 7.54
CA SER A 340 11.80 36.59 7.86
C SER A 340 12.33 35.94 9.15
N ILE A 341 13.45 35.29 8.94
CA ILE A 341 13.88 34.14 9.72
C ILE A 341 15.34 34.40 10.05
N ARG A 342 15.73 34.16 11.30
CA ARG A 342 17.14 34.26 11.73
C ARG A 342 17.63 32.86 12.09
N PHE A 343 18.74 32.45 11.47
CA PHE A 343 19.41 31.18 11.75
C PHE A 343 20.67 31.47 12.59
N GLU A 344 20.98 30.58 13.53
CA GLU A 344 22.16 30.75 14.39
C GLU A 344 23.45 30.65 13.56
N GLY A 345 24.32 31.67 13.73
CA GLY A 345 25.49 31.98 12.90
C GLY A 345 25.51 33.39 12.29
N ARG A 346 24.43 34.21 12.42
CA ARG A 346 24.40 35.60 11.90
C ARG A 346 23.82 36.65 12.88
N PRO A 347 24.38 37.87 12.94
CA PRO A 347 24.08 38.87 13.97
C PRO A 347 22.94 39.86 13.67
N MET A 348 22.10 39.73 12.62
CA MET A 348 20.89 40.59 12.44
C MET A 348 19.61 39.82 12.07
N PRO A 349 18.43 40.19 12.62
CA PRO A 349 17.16 39.51 12.35
C PRO A 349 16.70 39.82 10.94
N CYS A 350 16.00 38.87 10.35
CA CYS A 350 15.15 39.14 9.22
C CYS A 350 13.73 39.37 9.82
N ASN A 351 12.97 40.41 9.40
CA ASN A 351 11.58 40.76 9.84
C ASN A 351 10.37 40.28 8.98
N ILE A 352 9.47 39.46 9.57
CA ILE A 352 8.21 38.93 8.99
C ILE A 352 7.09 39.98 9.15
N LYS A 353 6.43 40.46 8.08
CA LYS A 353 5.10 41.11 8.13
C LYS A 353 4.05 40.38 7.25
N VAL A 354 3.19 39.56 7.85
CA VAL A 354 2.02 38.99 7.15
C VAL A 354 1.04 40.11 6.78
N TYR A 355 0.70 40.27 5.50
CA TYR A 355 -0.41 41.13 5.05
C TYR A 355 -1.50 40.25 4.42
N GLY A 356 -2.73 40.43 4.86
CA GLY A 356 -3.93 40.00 4.14
C GLY A 356 -4.76 41.22 3.80
N ILE A 357 -5.47 41.23 2.67
CA ILE A 357 -6.51 42.21 2.39
C ILE A 357 -7.69 41.51 1.67
N ASN A 358 -8.88 41.87 2.15
CA ASN A 358 -10.25 41.65 1.64
C ASN A 358 -10.68 40.24 1.28
#